data_AF-A0AAW0R3Q6-F1
#
_entry.id   AF-A0AAW0R3Q6-F1
#
_cell.length_a   1.000
_cell.length_b   1.000
_cell.length_c   1.000
_cell.angle_alpha   90.00
_cell.angle_beta   90.00
_cell.angle_gamma   90.00
#
_symmetry.space_group_name_H-M   'P 1'
#
loop_
_entity.id
_entity.type
_entity.pdbx_description
1 polymer ?
#
loop_
_entity_poly.entity_id
_entity_poly.type
_entity_poly.pdbx_seq_one_letter_code
_entity_poly.pdbx_strand_id
1 'polypeptide(L)'
;MLLIESFTRVIHQIDTAEHITALFSSLESQTLSPSELSPRDRRSVLDFPEEAELRASVRQSTALPSRAALVQRAAHAPADLTTSELEVLRHRYWPPDRRPGLSAKRPYHDKVAAAALSLDDEQVMYGRLAAVRVPALFELGPDEKAALENVHQEWGRRWRAEREAELAVQVEKDLSRLDARWPWIRRIWEDTKAADGSGVGDCRWGFVQYRDPDGGDGKDQWEEYECAKDGRLMWARISMGFPTWFDQLCGSQLLPWPEDIESPSPHDDDDGHHQEEEAGNSNSIVKRETLFQKLRDNFLSLRDGSLPTSEAAADGRKSGGLQKGLLTNVFLVHDHATVHSVLGMNGLADEMWVWAVDPDYKPLPPSLSSPLPPSLLNPEYDDDYPTEEYRGYFRVRIQQLVKNFYLARRYRSDEFSMADLWGMAQKSRNQTFVSLNESEFQRFSVDRSTGSALRYEDAVSAQLKPRSEF
;
A
#
# COMPACT_ATOMS: atom_id res chain seq x y z
N MET A 1 -16.65 -15.22 26.51
CA MET A 1 -16.99 -16.65 26.32
C MET A 1 -17.50 -16.99 24.93
N LEU A 2 -17.73 -16.00 24.05
CA LEU A 2 -18.19 -16.21 22.65
C LEU A 2 -17.35 -17.22 21.86
N LEU A 3 -16.04 -17.33 22.13
CA LEU A 3 -15.15 -18.27 21.45
C LEU A 3 -15.54 -19.74 21.67
N ILE A 4 -16.08 -20.10 22.84
CA ILE A 4 -16.52 -21.48 23.14
C ILE A 4 -17.76 -21.85 22.33
N GLU A 5 -18.63 -20.89 22.04
CA GLU A 5 -19.81 -21.14 21.18
C GLU A 5 -19.42 -21.50 19.74
N SER A 6 -18.20 -21.14 19.32
CA SER A 6 -17.65 -21.48 18.01
C SER A 6 -17.00 -22.87 17.96
N PHE A 7 -16.90 -23.58 19.08
CA PHE A 7 -16.32 -24.92 19.13
C PHE A 7 -17.15 -25.87 18.29
N THR A 8 -16.46 -26.74 17.55
CA THR A 8 -17.10 -27.71 16.65
C THR A 8 -18.04 -28.62 17.44
N ARG A 9 -17.67 -29.03 18.66
CA ARG A 9 -18.54 -29.81 19.56
C ARG A 9 -19.85 -29.09 19.90
N VAL A 10 -19.81 -27.77 20.08
CA VAL A 10 -21.01 -26.97 20.40
C VAL A 10 -21.88 -26.79 19.17
N ILE A 11 -21.27 -26.47 18.02
CA ILE A 11 -21.98 -26.31 16.74
C ILE A 11 -22.73 -27.61 16.37
N HIS A 12 -22.13 -28.77 16.61
CA HIS A 12 -22.75 -30.08 16.36
C HIS A 12 -23.60 -30.61 17.51
N GLN A 13 -23.85 -29.80 18.55
CA GLN A 13 -24.68 -30.15 19.71
C GLN A 13 -24.20 -31.42 20.45
N ILE A 14 -22.89 -31.68 20.42
CA ILE A 14 -22.26 -32.79 21.13
C ILE A 14 -22.09 -32.41 22.61
N ASP A 15 -21.69 -31.17 22.87
CA ASP A 15 -21.63 -30.55 24.19
C ASP A 15 -22.31 -29.17 24.17
N THR A 16 -22.63 -28.64 25.34
CA THR A 16 -23.21 -27.29 25.47
C THR A 16 -22.13 -26.24 25.75
N ALA A 17 -22.35 -25.01 25.31
CA ALA A 17 -21.42 -23.91 25.55
C ALA A 17 -21.23 -23.65 27.05
N GLU A 18 -22.30 -23.80 27.84
CA GLU A 18 -22.31 -23.60 29.29
C GLU A 18 -21.44 -24.64 30.02
N HIS A 19 -21.49 -25.90 29.57
CA HIS A 19 -20.67 -26.98 30.15
C HIS A 19 -19.18 -26.69 29.94
N ILE A 20 -18.79 -26.40 28.70
CA ILE A 20 -17.39 -26.11 28.35
C ILE A 20 -16.91 -24.85 29.06
N THR A 21 -17.76 -23.82 29.12
CA THR A 21 -17.56 -22.58 29.89
C THR A 21 -17.22 -22.83 31.36
N ALA A 22 -18.00 -23.70 32.01
CA ALA A 22 -17.78 -24.05 33.41
C ALA A 22 -16.42 -24.75 33.60
N LEU A 23 -16.10 -25.72 32.74
CA LEU A 23 -14.80 -26.42 32.77
C LEU A 23 -13.62 -25.45 32.59
N PHE A 24 -13.71 -24.52 31.63
CA PHE A 24 -12.66 -23.51 31.42
C PHE A 24 -12.46 -22.63 32.64
N SER A 25 -13.55 -22.16 33.24
CA SER A 25 -13.51 -21.28 34.41
C SER A 25 -12.90 -22.01 35.62
N SER A 26 -13.20 -23.29 35.80
CA SER A 26 -12.62 -24.12 36.86
C SER A 26 -11.12 -24.37 36.67
N LEU A 27 -10.68 -24.63 35.43
CA LEU A 27 -9.25 -24.81 35.12
C LEU A 27 -8.47 -23.50 35.27
N GLU A 28 -9.03 -22.38 34.82
CA GLU A 28 -8.38 -21.06 34.91
C GLU A 28 -8.21 -20.60 36.36
N SER A 29 -9.21 -20.85 37.20
CA SER A 29 -9.16 -20.58 38.64
C SER A 29 -8.35 -21.60 39.44
N GLN A 30 -7.78 -22.62 38.78
CA GLN A 30 -7.05 -23.73 39.42
C GLN A 30 -7.88 -24.49 40.48
N THR A 31 -9.20 -24.37 40.42
CA THR A 31 -10.12 -25.13 41.29
C THR A 31 -10.24 -26.59 40.86
N LEU A 32 -9.86 -26.87 39.60
CA LEU A 32 -9.80 -28.21 39.04
C LEU A 32 -8.45 -28.40 38.33
N SER A 33 -7.78 -29.51 38.63
CA SER A 33 -6.49 -29.86 38.00
C SER A 33 -6.71 -30.61 36.68
N PRO A 34 -5.85 -30.43 35.67
CA PRO A 34 -5.94 -31.16 34.38
C PRO A 34 -6.02 -32.69 34.53
N SER A 35 -5.36 -33.25 35.54
CA SER A 35 -5.37 -34.68 35.86
C SER A 35 -6.72 -35.20 36.36
N GLU A 36 -7.55 -34.34 36.95
CA GLU A 36 -8.85 -34.68 37.52
C GLU A 36 -9.97 -34.71 36.48
N LEU A 37 -9.73 -34.13 35.30
CA LEU A 37 -10.69 -34.18 34.20
C LEU A 37 -10.87 -35.60 33.66
N SER A 38 -12.13 -35.96 33.40
CA SER A 38 -12.46 -37.15 32.65
C SER A 38 -11.93 -37.08 31.21
N PRO A 39 -11.70 -38.22 30.53
CA PRO A 39 -11.30 -38.21 29.12
C PRO A 39 -12.29 -37.46 28.21
N ARG A 40 -13.60 -37.49 28.55
CA ARG A 40 -14.62 -36.74 27.82
C ARG A 40 -14.42 -35.23 28.00
N ASP A 41 -14.26 -34.76 29.23
CA ASP A 41 -14.11 -33.33 29.50
C ASP A 41 -12.82 -32.76 28.91
N ARG A 42 -11.73 -33.54 28.87
CA ARG A 42 -10.51 -33.16 28.15
C ARG A 42 -10.79 -32.92 26.67
N ARG A 43 -11.54 -33.80 26.01
CA ARG A 43 -11.94 -33.61 24.60
C ARG A 43 -12.84 -32.40 24.42
N SER A 44 -13.76 -32.14 25.34
CA SER A 44 -14.61 -30.94 25.32
C SER A 44 -13.78 -29.65 25.39
N VAL A 45 -12.81 -29.57 26.30
CA VAL A 45 -11.90 -28.41 26.46
C VAL A 45 -10.97 -28.24 25.23
N LEU A 46 -10.51 -29.35 24.66
CA LEU A 46 -9.62 -29.34 23.48
C LEU A 46 -10.35 -29.17 22.15
N ASP A 47 -11.69 -29.21 22.15
CA ASP A 47 -12.55 -29.26 20.97
C ASP A 47 -12.19 -30.43 20.03
N PHE A 48 -12.01 -31.63 20.58
CA PHE A 48 -11.72 -32.85 19.83
C PHE A 48 -13.00 -33.65 19.53
N PRO A 49 -13.08 -34.37 18.40
CA PRO A 49 -14.21 -35.26 18.12
C PRO A 49 -14.27 -36.43 19.11
N GLU A 50 -15.37 -37.18 19.06
CA GLU A 50 -15.46 -38.43 19.81
C GLU A 50 -14.36 -39.41 19.39
N GLU A 51 -13.94 -40.27 20.31
CA GLU A 51 -12.78 -41.15 20.13
C GLU A 51 -12.87 -42.03 18.87
N ALA A 52 -14.07 -42.52 18.55
CA ALA A 52 -14.29 -43.34 17.36
C ALA A 52 -14.08 -42.53 16.06
N GLU A 53 -14.60 -41.29 16.03
CA GLU A 53 -14.46 -40.37 14.89
C GLU A 53 -13.01 -39.90 14.73
N LEU A 54 -12.35 -39.57 15.84
CA LEU A 54 -10.93 -39.21 15.86
C LEU A 54 -10.08 -40.30 15.21
N ARG A 55 -10.24 -41.56 15.66
CA ARG A 55 -9.49 -42.69 15.11
C ARG A 55 -9.80 -42.93 13.64
N ALA A 56 -11.06 -42.82 13.23
CA ALA A 56 -11.46 -42.97 11.84
C ALA A 56 -10.80 -41.89 10.95
N SER A 57 -10.85 -40.65 11.40
CA SER A 57 -10.26 -39.48 10.72
C SER A 57 -8.74 -39.61 10.57
N VAL A 58 -8.04 -40.03 11.64
CA VAL A 58 -6.59 -40.30 11.57
C VAL A 58 -6.29 -41.43 10.59
N ARG A 59 -6.98 -42.59 10.70
CA ARG A 59 -6.76 -43.73 9.80
C ARG A 59 -6.99 -43.40 8.33
N GLN A 60 -7.93 -42.51 8.03
CA GLN A 60 -8.22 -42.09 6.66
C GLN A 60 -7.16 -41.11 6.12
N SER A 61 -6.53 -40.33 7.00
CA SER A 61 -5.69 -39.19 6.61
C SER A 61 -4.20 -39.48 6.61
N THR A 62 -3.75 -40.59 7.22
CA THR A 62 -2.33 -40.96 7.28
C THR A 62 -2.09 -42.44 6.96
N ALA A 63 -0.94 -42.73 6.35
CA ALA A 63 -0.41 -44.08 6.19
C ALA A 63 0.41 -44.55 7.42
N LEU A 64 0.60 -43.67 8.42
CA LEU A 64 1.30 -44.00 9.65
C LEU A 64 0.54 -45.03 10.49
N PRO A 65 1.24 -45.88 11.25
CA PRO A 65 0.63 -46.98 11.99
C PRO A 65 -0.23 -46.51 13.18
N SER A 66 -0.05 -45.27 13.66
CA SER A 66 -0.78 -44.76 14.83
C SER A 66 -0.89 -43.23 14.88
N ARG A 67 -1.87 -42.73 15.66
CA ARG A 67 -1.99 -41.30 16.01
C ARG A 67 -0.73 -40.78 16.70
N ALA A 68 -0.11 -41.59 17.57
CA ALA A 68 1.12 -41.21 18.25
C ALA A 68 2.26 -40.95 17.25
N ALA A 69 2.40 -41.78 16.21
CA ALA A 69 3.39 -41.56 15.16
C ALA A 69 3.11 -40.27 14.36
N LEU A 70 1.84 -39.97 14.07
CA LEU A 70 1.43 -38.73 13.41
C LEU A 70 1.78 -37.50 14.25
N VAL A 71 1.46 -37.53 15.55
CA VAL A 71 1.77 -36.44 16.49
C VAL A 71 3.29 -36.25 16.62
N GLN A 72 4.06 -37.32 16.75
CA GLN A 72 5.53 -37.25 16.81
C GLN A 72 6.12 -36.59 15.56
N ARG A 73 5.67 -36.99 14.36
CA ARG A 73 6.10 -36.36 13.10
C ARG A 73 5.73 -34.88 13.08
N ALA A 74 4.51 -34.53 13.42
CA ALA A 74 4.07 -33.13 13.42
C ALA A 74 4.81 -32.25 14.45
N ALA A 75 5.17 -32.81 15.60
CA ALA A 75 5.91 -32.10 16.65
C ALA A 75 7.36 -31.82 16.25
N HIS A 76 8.03 -32.76 15.57
CA HIS A 76 9.48 -32.68 15.32
C HIS A 76 9.87 -32.39 13.86
N ALA A 77 9.03 -32.76 12.91
CA ALA A 77 9.27 -32.62 11.48
C ALA A 77 7.97 -32.24 10.73
N PRO A 78 7.35 -31.08 11.05
CA PRO A 78 6.08 -30.67 10.43
C PRO A 78 6.18 -30.53 8.90
N ALA A 79 7.36 -30.20 8.36
CA ALA A 79 7.61 -30.13 6.92
C ALA A 79 7.38 -31.48 6.20
N ASP A 80 7.50 -32.61 6.89
CA ASP A 80 7.34 -33.95 6.32
C ASP A 80 5.87 -34.42 6.32
N LEU A 81 4.94 -33.61 6.84
CA LEU A 81 3.51 -33.94 6.81
C LEU A 81 2.95 -33.86 5.39
N THR A 82 2.16 -34.86 5.01
CA THR A 82 1.33 -34.78 3.80
C THR A 82 0.22 -33.74 3.96
N THR A 83 -0.39 -33.30 2.86
CA THR A 83 -1.53 -32.35 2.92
C THR A 83 -2.70 -32.91 3.73
N SER A 84 -3.02 -34.20 3.60
CA SER A 84 -4.09 -34.85 4.37
C SER A 84 -3.77 -34.93 5.86
N GLU A 85 -2.53 -35.27 6.22
CA GLU A 85 -2.04 -35.28 7.62
C GLU A 85 -2.10 -33.88 8.26
N LEU A 86 -1.68 -32.88 7.50
CA LEU A 86 -1.70 -31.49 7.92
C LEU A 86 -3.15 -30.99 8.10
N GLU A 87 -4.05 -31.32 7.18
CA GLU A 87 -5.48 -31.00 7.30
C GLU A 87 -6.14 -31.63 8.53
N VAL A 88 -5.91 -32.93 8.79
CA VAL A 88 -6.54 -33.58 9.94
C VAL A 88 -6.06 -32.98 11.26
N LEU A 89 -4.78 -32.65 11.39
CA LEU A 89 -4.25 -32.02 12.61
C LEU A 89 -4.70 -30.56 12.74
N ARG A 90 -4.70 -29.78 11.65
CA ARG A 90 -5.14 -28.37 11.61
C ARG A 90 -6.57 -28.21 12.09
N HIS A 91 -7.43 -29.18 11.74
CA HIS A 91 -8.81 -29.24 12.17
C HIS A 91 -9.03 -30.11 13.40
N ARG A 92 -8.00 -30.31 14.24
CA ARG A 92 -8.10 -31.01 15.54
C ARG A 92 -8.82 -32.37 15.43
N TYR A 93 -8.49 -33.10 14.37
CA TYR A 93 -9.02 -34.41 13.99
C TYR A 93 -10.47 -34.46 13.48
N TRP A 94 -11.18 -33.32 13.38
CA TRP A 94 -12.55 -33.30 12.84
C TRP A 94 -12.58 -33.75 11.37
N PRO A 95 -13.47 -34.72 11.02
CA PRO A 95 -13.60 -35.19 9.66
C PRO A 95 -14.19 -34.08 8.76
N PRO A 96 -13.86 -34.05 7.45
CA PRO A 96 -14.21 -32.94 6.57
C PRO A 96 -15.70 -32.56 6.53
N ASP A 97 -16.59 -33.55 6.61
CA ASP A 97 -18.05 -33.39 6.62
C ASP A 97 -18.60 -32.79 7.92
N ARG A 98 -17.83 -32.88 9.02
CA ARG A 98 -18.16 -32.26 10.32
C ARG A 98 -17.42 -30.96 10.55
N ARG A 99 -16.56 -30.50 9.64
CA ARG A 99 -15.90 -29.20 9.81
C ARG A 99 -16.96 -28.10 9.64
N PRO A 100 -17.03 -27.13 10.57
CA PRO A 100 -17.94 -26.01 10.40
C PRO A 100 -17.56 -25.25 9.12
N GLY A 101 -18.48 -25.18 8.16
CA GLY A 101 -18.32 -24.29 7.01
C GLY A 101 -18.22 -22.83 7.48
N LEU A 102 -17.74 -21.94 6.61
CA LEU A 102 -17.65 -20.51 6.91
C LEU A 102 -18.99 -19.93 7.40
N SER A 103 -20.13 -20.42 6.87
CA SER A 103 -21.47 -20.02 7.30
C SER A 103 -21.83 -20.43 8.73
N ALA A 104 -21.32 -21.57 9.23
CA ALA A 104 -21.54 -22.02 10.59
C ALA A 104 -20.66 -21.28 11.61
N LYS A 105 -19.57 -20.63 11.15
CA LYS A 105 -18.72 -19.75 11.97
C LYS A 105 -19.17 -18.29 11.97
N ARG A 106 -20.03 -17.88 11.02
CA ARG A 106 -20.60 -16.52 10.98
C ARG A 106 -21.24 -16.08 12.30
N PRO A 107 -22.03 -16.90 13.02
CA PRO A 107 -22.63 -16.47 14.28
C PRO A 107 -21.62 -16.04 15.34
N TYR A 108 -20.40 -16.60 15.34
CA TYR A 108 -19.33 -16.14 16.21
C TYR A 108 -18.79 -14.79 15.75
N HIS A 109 -18.42 -14.64 14.48
CA HIS A 109 -17.92 -13.38 13.94
C HIS A 109 -18.97 -12.25 14.02
N ASP A 110 -20.23 -12.55 13.78
CA ASP A 110 -21.36 -11.62 13.89
C ASP A 110 -21.57 -11.19 15.35
N LYS A 111 -21.43 -12.11 16.31
CA LYS A 111 -21.49 -11.78 17.75
C LYS A 111 -20.27 -11.00 18.23
N VAL A 112 -19.07 -11.29 17.72
CA VAL A 112 -17.85 -10.53 18.01
C VAL A 112 -17.98 -9.10 17.46
N ALA A 113 -18.45 -8.96 16.23
CA ALA A 113 -18.74 -7.67 15.59
C ALA A 113 -19.86 -6.91 16.34
N ALA A 114 -20.95 -7.59 16.72
CA ALA A 114 -22.03 -6.98 17.48
C ALA A 114 -21.63 -6.60 18.93
N ALA A 115 -20.68 -7.34 19.52
CA ALA A 115 -20.12 -7.02 20.83
C ALA A 115 -19.06 -5.92 20.76
N ALA A 116 -18.74 -5.41 19.57
CA ALA A 116 -17.70 -4.41 19.32
C ALA A 116 -16.36 -4.77 19.99
N LEU A 117 -16.04 -6.06 20.07
CA LEU A 117 -14.78 -6.51 20.66
C LEU A 117 -13.63 -6.02 19.79
N SER A 118 -12.65 -5.40 20.43
CA SER A 118 -11.42 -5.02 19.75
C SER A 118 -10.63 -6.27 19.35
N LEU A 119 -9.72 -6.12 18.37
CA LEU A 119 -8.75 -7.17 18.04
C LEU A 119 -7.90 -7.57 19.27
N ASP A 120 -7.65 -6.62 20.18
CA ASP A 120 -6.94 -6.86 21.42
C ASP A 120 -7.73 -7.77 22.37
N ASP A 121 -9.05 -7.57 22.49
CA ASP A 121 -9.92 -8.42 23.30
C ASP A 121 -9.96 -9.86 22.74
N GLU A 122 -10.00 -10.01 21.42
CA GLU A 122 -9.95 -11.31 20.77
C GLU A 122 -8.62 -12.01 21.05
N GLN A 123 -7.50 -11.29 20.94
CA GLN A 123 -6.17 -11.81 21.26
C GLN A 123 -6.04 -12.25 22.72
N VAL A 124 -6.59 -11.47 23.66
CA VAL A 124 -6.65 -11.82 25.09
C VAL A 124 -7.45 -13.11 25.29
N MET A 125 -8.59 -13.26 24.61
CA MET A 125 -9.41 -14.47 24.70
C MET A 125 -8.70 -15.72 24.17
N TYR A 126 -7.99 -15.63 23.05
CA TYR A 126 -7.15 -16.72 22.55
C TYR A 126 -5.99 -17.03 23.50
N GLY A 127 -5.37 -16.00 24.10
CA GLY A 127 -4.31 -16.16 25.11
C GLY A 127 -4.79 -16.94 26.33
N ARG A 128 -5.96 -16.61 26.87
CA ARG A 128 -6.60 -17.33 27.98
C ARG A 128 -6.89 -18.78 27.61
N LEU A 129 -7.44 -19.00 26.42
CA LEU A 129 -7.71 -20.35 25.90
C LEU A 129 -6.42 -21.19 25.79
N ALA A 130 -5.35 -20.59 25.28
CA ALA A 130 -4.05 -21.24 25.15
C ALA A 130 -3.40 -21.54 26.51
N ALA A 131 -3.59 -20.65 27.50
CA ALA A 131 -3.09 -20.83 28.86
C ALA A 131 -3.77 -22.01 29.58
N VAL A 132 -5.09 -22.19 29.40
CA VAL A 132 -5.81 -23.34 29.96
C VAL A 132 -5.43 -24.64 29.24
N ARG A 133 -5.13 -24.60 27.94
CA ARG A 133 -4.71 -25.76 27.12
C ARG A 133 -3.26 -26.17 27.38
N VAL A 134 -2.98 -26.55 28.63
CA VAL A 134 -1.67 -27.04 29.08
C VAL A 134 -1.38 -28.46 28.55
N PRO A 135 -0.10 -28.85 28.41
CA PRO A 135 0.30 -30.19 27.96
C PRO A 135 -0.39 -31.35 28.69
N ALA A 136 -0.69 -31.18 29.98
CA ALA A 136 -1.33 -32.22 30.80
C ALA A 136 -2.78 -32.57 30.38
N LEU A 137 -3.42 -31.74 29.55
CA LEU A 137 -4.75 -32.04 29.01
C LEU A 137 -4.71 -32.99 27.81
N PHE A 138 -3.56 -33.10 27.14
CA PHE A 138 -3.42 -33.86 25.92
C PHE A 138 -3.12 -35.33 26.21
N GLU A 139 -3.74 -36.23 25.46
CA GLU A 139 -3.61 -37.68 25.68
C GLU A 139 -2.20 -38.18 25.33
N LEU A 140 -1.54 -37.53 24.36
CA LEU A 140 -0.17 -37.83 23.94
C LEU A 140 0.85 -36.83 24.50
N GLY A 141 0.47 -36.06 25.52
CA GLY A 141 1.35 -35.17 26.26
C GLY A 141 1.82 -33.94 25.47
N PRO A 142 3.03 -33.41 25.76
CA PRO A 142 3.50 -32.14 25.19
C PRO A 142 3.65 -32.17 23.67
N ASP A 143 3.94 -33.33 23.10
CA ASP A 143 4.13 -33.47 21.65
C ASP A 143 2.82 -33.26 20.90
N GLU A 144 1.66 -33.57 21.47
CA GLU A 144 0.38 -33.29 20.82
C GLU A 144 0.07 -31.82 20.76
N LYS A 145 0.39 -31.07 21.82
CA LYS A 145 0.27 -29.62 21.80
C LYS A 145 1.20 -29.02 20.75
N ALA A 146 2.48 -29.40 20.78
CA ALA A 146 3.48 -28.93 19.83
C ALA A 146 3.10 -29.28 18.38
N ALA A 147 2.58 -30.48 18.13
CA ALA A 147 2.08 -30.91 16.83
C ALA A 147 0.98 -29.99 16.30
N LEU A 148 -0.02 -29.65 17.11
CA LEU A 148 -1.12 -28.78 16.68
C LEU A 148 -0.65 -27.34 16.41
N GLU A 149 0.27 -26.81 17.23
CA GLU A 149 0.86 -25.48 17.03
C GLU A 149 1.73 -25.43 15.76
N ASN A 150 2.62 -26.41 15.59
CA ASN A 150 3.52 -26.51 14.44
C ASN A 150 2.75 -26.69 13.12
N VAL A 151 1.64 -27.42 13.14
CA VAL A 151 0.78 -27.60 11.95
C VAL A 151 0.19 -26.28 11.47
N HIS A 152 -0.22 -25.38 12.37
CA HIS A 152 -0.72 -24.05 11.97
C HIS A 152 0.39 -23.21 11.33
N GLN A 153 1.60 -23.25 11.90
CA GLN A 153 2.76 -22.54 11.34
C GLN A 153 3.15 -23.08 9.97
N GLU A 154 3.23 -24.41 9.83
CA GLU A 154 3.59 -25.08 8.58
C GLU A 154 2.51 -24.89 7.51
N TRP A 155 1.23 -24.96 7.87
CA TRP A 155 0.14 -24.61 6.95
C TRP A 155 0.30 -23.17 6.45
N GLY A 156 0.53 -22.23 7.36
CA GLY A 156 0.74 -20.82 7.00
C GLY A 156 2.00 -20.61 6.14
N ARG A 157 3.05 -21.39 6.33
CA ARG A 157 4.24 -21.39 5.46
C ARG A 157 3.91 -21.89 4.05
N ARG A 158 3.24 -23.05 3.93
CA ARG A 158 2.86 -23.63 2.63
C ARG A 158 1.89 -22.73 1.88
N TRP A 159 0.89 -22.19 2.57
CA TRP A 159 -0.08 -21.26 1.98
C TRP A 159 0.60 -20.00 1.44
N ARG A 160 1.55 -19.42 2.20
CA ARG A 160 2.34 -18.28 1.71
C ARG A 160 3.17 -18.64 0.49
N ALA A 161 3.90 -19.76 0.54
CA ALA A 161 4.71 -20.21 -0.59
C ALA A 161 3.88 -20.49 -1.86
N GLU A 162 2.71 -21.12 -1.71
CA GLU A 162 1.77 -21.35 -2.82
C GLU A 162 1.26 -20.02 -3.38
N ARG A 163 0.86 -19.08 -2.51
CA ARG A 163 0.40 -17.74 -2.94
C ARG A 163 1.50 -16.92 -3.61
N GLU A 164 2.73 -17.01 -3.11
CA GLU A 164 3.89 -16.38 -3.74
C GLU A 164 4.18 -16.98 -5.12
N ALA A 165 4.07 -18.31 -5.26
CA ALA A 165 4.23 -18.98 -6.55
C ALA A 165 3.11 -18.61 -7.54
N GLU A 166 1.84 -18.61 -7.09
CA GLU A 166 0.70 -18.16 -7.89
C GLU A 166 0.87 -16.70 -8.33
N LEU A 167 1.27 -15.83 -7.41
CA LEU A 167 1.55 -14.43 -7.69
C LEU A 167 2.69 -14.29 -8.70
N ALA A 168 3.78 -15.04 -8.55
CA ALA A 168 4.90 -15.00 -9.49
C ALA A 168 4.49 -15.41 -10.91
N VAL A 169 3.65 -16.45 -11.05
CA VAL A 169 3.09 -16.86 -12.35
C VAL A 169 2.18 -15.76 -12.93
N GLN A 170 1.32 -15.19 -12.09
CA GLN A 170 0.42 -14.10 -12.51
C GLN A 170 1.20 -12.85 -12.91
N VAL A 171 2.24 -12.48 -12.17
CA VAL A 171 3.13 -11.35 -12.48
C VAL A 171 3.81 -11.57 -13.83
N GLU A 172 4.38 -12.75 -14.09
CA GLU A 172 5.06 -12.99 -15.39
C GLU A 172 4.07 -12.93 -16.56
N LYS A 173 2.84 -13.43 -16.37
CA LYS A 173 1.77 -13.32 -17.35
C LYS A 173 1.40 -11.85 -17.61
N ASP A 174 1.25 -11.05 -16.56
CA ASP A 174 0.95 -9.62 -16.68
C ASP A 174 2.09 -8.86 -17.34
N LEU A 175 3.34 -9.14 -16.96
CA LEU A 175 4.53 -8.55 -17.56
C LEU A 175 4.61 -8.88 -19.05
N SER A 176 4.36 -10.13 -19.45
CA SER A 176 4.35 -10.54 -20.86
C SER A 176 3.29 -9.78 -21.68
N ARG A 177 2.12 -9.51 -21.09
CA ARG A 177 1.06 -8.69 -21.72
C ARG A 177 1.47 -7.22 -21.84
N LEU A 178 2.14 -6.70 -20.82
CA LEU A 178 2.50 -5.28 -20.73
C LEU A 178 3.78 -4.95 -21.46
N ASP A 179 4.68 -5.90 -21.70
CA ASP A 179 6.02 -5.66 -22.27
C ASP A 179 5.97 -4.90 -23.60
N ALA A 180 5.01 -5.28 -24.46
CA ALA A 180 4.79 -4.62 -25.74
C ALA A 180 4.27 -3.18 -25.60
N ARG A 181 3.55 -2.87 -24.51
CA ARG A 181 2.88 -1.58 -24.29
C ARG A 181 3.71 -0.63 -23.42
N TRP A 182 4.33 -1.17 -22.36
CA TRP A 182 4.98 -0.47 -21.26
C TRP A 182 6.23 -1.25 -20.80
N PRO A 183 7.29 -1.33 -21.64
CA PRO A 183 8.48 -2.16 -21.35
C PRO A 183 9.21 -1.76 -20.05
N TRP A 184 9.05 -0.51 -19.62
CA TRP A 184 9.61 -0.01 -18.37
C TRP A 184 9.03 -0.66 -17.11
N ILE A 185 7.81 -1.23 -17.16
CA ILE A 185 7.21 -1.91 -16.00
C ILE A 185 7.99 -3.17 -15.66
N ARG A 186 8.43 -3.92 -16.69
CA ARG A 186 9.33 -5.07 -16.51
C ARG A 186 10.63 -4.62 -15.87
N ARG A 187 11.20 -3.50 -16.35
CA ARG A 187 12.43 -2.95 -15.79
C ARG A 187 12.28 -2.57 -14.31
N ILE A 188 11.17 -1.95 -13.90
CA ILE A 188 10.90 -1.68 -12.48
C ILE A 188 10.85 -2.98 -11.68
N TRP A 189 10.13 -3.98 -12.18
CA TRP A 189 10.01 -5.27 -11.50
C TRP A 189 11.37 -5.96 -11.33
N GLU A 190 12.21 -5.93 -12.36
CA GLU A 190 13.56 -6.48 -12.34
C GLU A 190 14.47 -5.71 -11.38
N ASP A 191 14.42 -4.37 -11.40
CA ASP A 191 15.14 -3.49 -10.46
C ASP A 191 14.75 -3.83 -9.01
N THR A 192 13.45 -4.03 -8.74
CA THR A 192 12.96 -4.41 -7.40
C THR A 192 13.43 -5.81 -6.98
N LYS A 193 13.40 -6.79 -7.89
CA LYS A 193 13.90 -8.15 -7.59
C LYS A 193 15.40 -8.17 -7.31
N ALA A 194 16.18 -7.44 -8.10
CA ALA A 194 17.63 -7.37 -7.96
C ALA A 194 18.06 -6.72 -6.64
N ALA A 195 17.27 -5.80 -6.11
CA ALA A 195 17.59 -5.03 -4.92
C ALA A 195 17.63 -5.85 -3.63
N ASP A 196 16.78 -6.87 -3.48
CA ASP A 196 16.50 -7.49 -2.18
C ASP A 196 16.68 -9.02 -2.13
N GLY A 197 16.95 -9.69 -3.26
CA GLY A 197 17.24 -11.13 -3.32
C GLY A 197 16.10 -12.05 -2.84
N SER A 198 15.01 -11.50 -2.31
CA SER A 198 13.86 -12.17 -1.68
C SER A 198 12.60 -12.19 -2.57
N GLY A 199 12.64 -11.60 -3.77
CA GLY A 199 11.56 -11.67 -4.76
C GLY A 199 10.36 -10.74 -4.52
N VAL A 200 10.24 -10.13 -3.34
CA VAL A 200 9.30 -9.05 -3.02
C VAL A 200 10.08 -8.03 -2.19
N GLY A 201 10.75 -7.12 -2.89
CA GLY A 201 11.69 -6.19 -2.29
C GLY A 201 11.07 -4.93 -1.71
N ASP A 202 11.73 -4.36 -0.70
CA ASP A 202 11.52 -3.02 -0.13
C ASP A 202 11.78 -1.89 -1.16
N CYS A 203 12.31 -2.23 -2.34
CA CYS A 203 12.54 -1.28 -3.42
C CYS A 203 11.21 -0.81 -4.05
N ARG A 204 10.73 0.33 -3.57
CA ARG A 204 9.51 1.00 -4.03
C ARG A 204 9.84 1.95 -5.18
N TRP A 205 8.95 2.04 -6.16
CA TRP A 205 9.00 3.11 -7.16
C TRP A 205 8.09 4.25 -6.71
N GLY A 206 8.52 5.49 -6.93
CA GLY A 206 7.70 6.67 -6.70
C GLY A 206 8.54 7.86 -6.26
N PHE A 207 7.98 8.70 -5.39
CA PHE A 207 8.50 10.03 -5.10
C PHE A 207 8.65 10.27 -3.61
N VAL A 208 9.63 11.10 -3.27
CA VAL A 208 9.70 11.76 -1.99
C VAL A 208 8.80 13.00 -2.02
N GLN A 209 8.10 13.27 -0.93
CA GLN A 209 7.06 14.30 -0.87
C GLN A 209 7.20 15.14 0.41
N TYR A 210 6.92 16.44 0.29
CA TYR A 210 6.65 17.32 1.42
C TYR A 210 5.18 17.71 1.41
N ARG A 211 4.58 17.76 2.61
CA ARG A 211 3.23 18.25 2.82
C ARG A 211 3.32 19.53 3.65
N ASP A 212 2.82 20.60 3.07
CA ASP A 212 2.64 21.87 3.78
C ASP A 212 1.62 21.66 4.91
N PRO A 213 1.96 21.91 6.18
CA PRO A 213 1.02 21.72 7.28
C PRO A 213 -0.21 22.62 7.17
N ASP A 214 -0.08 23.79 6.54
CA ASP A 214 -1.16 24.78 6.38
C ASP A 214 -1.79 24.73 4.98
N GLY A 215 -1.46 23.72 4.17
CA GLY A 215 -2.00 23.56 2.82
C GLY A 215 -3.48 23.14 2.75
N GLY A 216 -4.21 23.05 3.86
CA GLY A 216 -5.65 22.85 3.87
C GLY A 216 -6.27 23.50 5.10
N ASP A 217 -7.57 23.83 5.05
CA ASP A 217 -8.31 24.50 6.14
C ASP A 217 -8.58 23.61 7.36
N GLY A 218 -7.78 22.55 7.55
CA GLY A 218 -7.88 21.61 8.65
C GLY A 218 -7.52 20.18 8.26
N LYS A 219 -7.55 19.30 9.27
CA LYS A 219 -7.22 17.87 9.13
C LYS A 219 -8.16 17.15 8.15
N ASP A 220 -9.44 17.53 8.13
CA ASP A 220 -10.47 16.87 7.32
C ASP A 220 -10.23 17.10 5.82
N GLN A 221 -9.80 18.30 5.42
CA GLN A 221 -9.46 18.59 4.02
C GLN A 221 -8.24 17.81 3.56
N TRP A 222 -7.23 17.63 4.41
CA TRP A 222 -6.07 16.80 4.07
C TRP A 222 -6.46 15.32 3.89
N GLU A 223 -7.34 14.79 4.71
CA GLU A 223 -7.86 13.43 4.55
C GLU A 223 -8.64 13.29 3.23
N GLU A 224 -9.51 14.27 2.92
CA GLU A 224 -10.25 14.31 1.67
C GLU A 224 -9.32 14.42 0.45
N TYR A 225 -8.31 15.30 0.52
CA TYR A 225 -7.28 15.48 -0.49
C TYR A 225 -6.53 14.18 -0.77
N GLU A 226 -6.07 13.49 0.27
CA GLU A 226 -5.33 12.24 0.11
C GLU A 226 -6.23 11.15 -0.50
N CYS A 227 -7.48 11.04 -0.05
CA CYS A 227 -8.45 10.12 -0.63
C CYS A 227 -8.70 10.42 -2.12
N ALA A 228 -8.87 11.70 -2.47
CA ALA A 228 -9.08 12.13 -3.84
C ALA A 228 -7.84 11.85 -4.70
N LYS A 229 -6.65 12.29 -4.27
CA LYS A 229 -5.36 12.07 -4.95
C LYS A 229 -5.11 10.59 -5.20
N ASP A 230 -5.25 9.74 -4.17
CA ASP A 230 -5.04 8.30 -4.29
C ASP A 230 -6.06 7.64 -5.22
N GLY A 231 -7.31 8.09 -5.17
CA GLY A 231 -8.34 7.70 -6.14
C GLY A 231 -7.95 8.02 -7.58
N ARG A 232 -7.37 9.21 -7.84
CA ARG A 232 -6.94 9.62 -9.19
C ARG A 232 -5.72 8.83 -9.68
N LEU A 233 -4.77 8.54 -8.79
CA LEU A 233 -3.63 7.70 -9.11
C LEU A 233 -4.07 6.26 -9.38
N MET A 234 -5.03 5.72 -8.60
CA MET A 234 -5.63 4.42 -8.86
C MET A 234 -6.31 4.37 -10.24
N TRP A 235 -7.16 5.35 -10.57
CA TRP A 235 -7.81 5.41 -11.87
C TRP A 235 -6.83 5.56 -13.03
N ALA A 236 -5.74 6.31 -12.84
CA ALA A 236 -4.66 6.42 -13.81
C ALA A 236 -4.05 5.05 -14.13
N ARG A 237 -3.70 4.28 -13.08
CA ARG A 237 -3.13 2.93 -13.20
C ARG A 237 -4.11 1.95 -13.87
N ILE A 238 -5.38 1.96 -13.47
CA ILE A 238 -6.45 1.16 -14.10
C ILE A 238 -6.57 1.49 -15.58
N SER A 239 -6.58 2.77 -15.95
CA SER A 239 -6.72 3.23 -17.34
C SER A 239 -5.52 2.79 -18.21
N MET A 240 -4.35 2.66 -17.60
CA MET A 240 -3.16 2.14 -18.26
C MET A 240 -3.11 0.61 -18.36
N GLY A 241 -4.06 -0.08 -17.72
CA GLY A 241 -4.12 -1.55 -17.66
C GLY A 241 -3.10 -2.16 -16.69
N PHE A 242 -2.71 -1.41 -15.65
CA PHE A 242 -1.73 -1.88 -14.68
C PHE A 242 -2.34 -2.94 -13.75
N PRO A 243 -1.58 -3.99 -13.42
CA PRO A 243 -2.03 -5.05 -12.54
C PRO A 243 -1.92 -4.60 -11.08
N THR A 244 -2.73 -5.18 -10.20
CA THR A 244 -2.81 -4.79 -8.79
C THR A 244 -1.50 -4.99 -8.02
N TRP A 245 -0.64 -5.92 -8.43
CA TRP A 245 0.68 -6.09 -7.81
C TRP A 245 1.61 -4.90 -8.05
N PHE A 246 1.40 -4.14 -9.14
CA PHE A 246 2.20 -2.97 -9.45
C PHE A 246 1.95 -1.84 -8.43
N ASP A 247 0.73 -1.74 -7.92
CA ASP A 247 0.35 -0.79 -6.87
C ASP A 247 1.09 -1.08 -5.56
N GLN A 248 1.39 -2.36 -5.26
CA GLN A 248 2.15 -2.74 -4.07
C GLN A 248 3.61 -2.27 -4.12
N LEU A 249 4.13 -2.02 -5.32
CA LEU A 249 5.48 -1.49 -5.53
C LEU A 249 5.50 0.03 -5.53
N CYS A 250 4.34 0.68 -5.69
CA CYS A 250 4.22 2.12 -5.65
C CYS A 250 4.40 2.60 -4.20
N GLY A 251 5.36 3.49 -3.98
CA GLY A 251 5.65 4.06 -2.68
C GLY A 251 5.87 5.55 -2.75
N SER A 252 5.52 6.22 -1.68
CA SER A 252 5.96 7.57 -1.40
C SER A 252 6.55 7.64 -0.01
N GLN A 253 7.57 8.49 0.14
CA GLN A 253 8.09 8.86 1.45
C GLN A 253 7.67 10.29 1.72
N LEU A 254 6.78 10.46 2.69
CA LEU A 254 6.48 11.78 3.24
C LEU A 254 7.60 12.17 4.19
N LEU A 255 8.29 13.27 3.88
CA LEU A 255 9.27 13.87 4.77
C LEU A 255 8.59 14.82 5.75
N PRO A 256 9.12 14.96 6.99
CA PRO A 256 8.65 15.97 7.91
C PRO A 256 8.89 17.35 7.29
N TRP A 257 7.90 18.24 7.44
CA TRP A 257 8.09 19.64 7.11
C TRP A 257 9.12 20.24 8.08
N PRO A 258 10.21 20.88 7.60
CA PRO A 258 11.21 21.45 8.48
C PRO A 258 10.66 22.57 9.38
N GLU A 259 11.02 22.55 10.67
CA GLU A 259 10.47 23.47 11.69
C GLU A 259 10.85 24.95 11.45
N ASP A 260 11.93 25.20 10.70
CA ASP A 260 12.44 26.54 10.35
C ASP A 260 11.80 27.12 9.07
N ILE A 261 10.81 26.42 8.51
CA ILE A 261 10.08 26.80 7.32
C ILE A 261 8.64 27.15 7.72
N GLU A 262 8.35 28.44 7.80
CA GLU A 262 6.98 28.93 7.89
C GLU A 262 6.23 28.63 6.59
N SER A 263 5.02 28.10 6.72
CA SER A 263 4.11 27.91 5.59
C SER A 263 3.65 29.27 5.06
N PRO A 264 3.48 29.42 3.74
CA PRO A 264 2.81 30.59 3.19
C PRO A 264 1.39 30.67 3.73
N SER A 265 0.94 31.86 4.15
CA SER A 265 -0.42 32.02 4.67
C SER A 265 -1.44 31.77 3.55
N PRO A 266 -2.51 30.98 3.77
CA PRO A 266 -3.53 30.70 2.76
C PRO A 266 -4.20 31.97 2.20
N HIS A 267 -4.24 33.05 3.00
CA HIS A 267 -4.82 34.34 2.63
C HIS A 267 -3.97 35.15 1.65
N ASP A 268 -2.73 34.73 1.35
CA ASP A 268 -1.89 35.43 0.36
C ASP A 268 -2.28 35.08 -1.10
N ASP A 269 -3.08 34.02 -1.34
CA ASP A 269 -3.37 33.48 -2.69
C ASP A 269 -4.88 33.49 -3.10
N ASP A 270 -5.83 33.88 -2.23
CA ASP A 270 -7.30 33.75 -2.46
C ASP A 270 -8.08 35.08 -2.60
N ASP A 271 -7.43 36.15 -3.08
CA ASP A 271 -8.14 37.39 -3.44
C ASP A 271 -8.64 37.35 -4.90
N GLY A 272 -9.49 36.36 -5.19
CA GLY A 272 -10.23 36.28 -6.44
C GLY A 272 -11.40 37.27 -6.47
N HIS A 273 -11.14 38.56 -6.70
CA HIS A 273 -12.02 39.46 -7.50
C HIS A 273 -11.34 40.82 -7.81
N HIS A 274 -10.86 40.90 -9.06
CA HIS A 274 -10.73 42.08 -9.93
C HIS A 274 -10.23 43.43 -9.34
N GLN A 275 -9.06 43.83 -9.85
CA GLN A 275 -8.47 45.18 -9.88
C GLN A 275 -7.64 45.59 -8.64
N GLU A 276 -6.39 45.14 -8.60
CA GLU A 276 -5.21 46.02 -8.44
C GLU A 276 -3.95 45.23 -8.86
N GLU A 277 -3.39 45.64 -10.00
CA GLU A 277 -2.47 44.89 -10.86
C GLU A 277 -0.98 44.99 -10.43
N GLU A 278 -0.24 43.92 -10.77
CA GLU A 278 1.22 43.79 -10.91
C GLU A 278 2.12 43.69 -9.65
N ALA A 279 1.82 44.36 -8.53
CA ALA A 279 2.75 44.37 -7.37
C ALA A 279 2.67 43.12 -6.47
N GLY A 280 1.52 42.44 -6.42
CA GLY A 280 1.30 41.26 -5.55
C GLY A 280 1.98 39.98 -6.02
N ASN A 281 2.07 39.78 -7.35
CA ASN A 281 2.56 38.53 -7.95
C ASN A 281 4.07 38.30 -7.71
N SER A 282 4.88 39.36 -7.72
CA SER A 282 6.33 39.23 -7.46
C SER A 282 6.63 38.73 -6.05
N ASN A 283 5.79 39.09 -5.07
CA ASN A 283 6.00 38.70 -3.68
C ASN A 283 5.67 37.22 -3.43
N SER A 284 4.60 36.70 -4.05
CA SER A 284 4.23 35.27 -3.94
C SER A 284 5.28 34.37 -4.59
N ILE A 285 5.83 34.78 -5.73
CA ILE A 285 6.91 34.06 -6.42
C ILE A 285 8.17 34.00 -5.55
N VAL A 286 8.61 35.13 -4.99
CA VAL A 286 9.81 35.19 -4.12
C VAL A 286 9.62 34.37 -2.84
N LYS A 287 8.43 34.42 -2.22
CA LYS A 287 8.08 33.57 -1.07
C LYS A 287 8.19 32.09 -1.43
N ARG A 288 7.60 31.67 -2.56
CA ARG A 288 7.66 30.27 -3.04
C ARG A 288 9.09 29.82 -3.36
N GLU A 289 9.89 30.67 -4.00
CA GLU A 289 11.30 30.37 -4.29
C GLU A 289 12.11 30.19 -3.01
N THR A 290 11.90 31.05 -2.02
CA THR A 290 12.54 30.95 -0.71
C THR A 290 12.15 29.66 0.00
N LEU A 291 10.85 29.34 0.00
CA LEU A 291 10.31 28.09 0.55
C LEU A 291 10.96 26.88 -0.12
N PHE A 292 10.91 26.79 -1.45
CA PHE A 292 11.47 25.65 -2.17
C PHE A 292 12.98 25.55 -2.01
N GLN A 293 13.70 26.66 -1.88
CA GLN A 293 15.13 26.60 -1.60
C GLN A 293 15.42 25.94 -0.25
N LYS A 294 14.69 26.28 0.82
CA LYS A 294 14.84 25.63 2.12
C LYS A 294 14.50 24.13 2.06
N LEU A 295 13.45 23.76 1.33
CA LEU A 295 13.09 22.35 1.12
C LEU A 295 14.16 21.60 0.32
N ARG A 296 14.79 22.23 -0.69
CA ARG A 296 15.92 21.63 -1.42
C ARG A 296 17.09 21.36 -0.47
N ASP A 297 17.47 22.34 0.36
CA ASP A 297 18.58 22.20 1.29
C ASP A 297 18.32 21.05 2.28
N ASN A 298 17.10 20.95 2.82
CA ASN A 298 16.70 19.83 3.68
C ASN A 298 16.77 18.49 2.93
N PHE A 299 16.18 18.42 1.73
CA PHE A 299 16.18 17.20 0.91
C PHE A 299 17.59 16.73 0.56
N LEU A 300 18.46 17.65 0.15
CA LEU A 300 19.87 17.38 -0.16
C LEU A 300 20.62 16.84 1.07
N SER A 301 20.35 17.38 2.27
CA SER A 301 20.97 16.89 3.50
C SER A 301 20.61 15.42 3.81
N LEU A 302 19.37 15.01 3.49
CA LEU A 302 18.86 13.65 3.66
C LEU A 302 19.35 12.71 2.55
N ARG A 303 19.46 13.23 1.32
CA ARG A 303 19.91 12.48 0.14
C ARG A 303 21.40 12.17 0.20
N ASP A 304 22.20 13.18 0.52
CA ASP A 304 23.67 13.12 0.45
C ASP A 304 24.29 12.69 1.79
N GLY A 305 23.47 12.51 2.84
CA GLY A 305 23.86 11.92 4.12
C GLY A 305 24.72 12.83 4.99
N SER A 306 24.57 14.15 4.87
CA SER A 306 25.42 15.12 5.57
C SER A 306 25.02 15.39 7.03
N LEU A 307 24.01 14.71 7.58
CA LEU A 307 23.65 14.86 8.99
C LEU A 307 24.59 14.04 9.89
N PRO A 308 25.22 14.65 10.91
CA PRO A 308 25.94 13.88 11.91
C PRO A 308 24.93 12.98 12.64
N THR A 309 25.23 11.68 12.66
CA THR A 309 24.50 10.67 13.43
C THR A 309 24.42 11.09 14.90
N SER A 310 23.37 11.83 15.28
CA SER A 310 23.06 12.10 16.67
C SER A 310 22.59 10.79 17.31
N GLU A 311 23.19 10.43 18.46
CA GLU A 311 23.03 9.18 19.21
C GLU A 311 21.62 9.00 19.85
N ALA A 312 20.55 9.33 19.14
CA ALA A 312 19.17 9.27 19.62
C ALA A 312 18.34 8.13 18.99
N ALA A 313 18.99 7.03 18.57
CA ALA A 313 18.30 5.84 18.04
C ALA A 313 18.25 4.70 19.06
N ALA A 314 17.56 4.92 20.18
CA ALA A 314 17.17 3.84 21.12
C ALA A 314 15.78 3.25 20.80
N ASP A 315 14.98 3.91 19.96
CA ASP A 315 13.71 3.39 19.45
C ASP A 315 13.88 3.01 17.98
N GLY A 316 13.57 1.76 17.62
CA GLY A 316 13.88 1.12 16.33
C GLY A 316 13.24 1.70 15.05
N ARG A 317 12.97 3.00 14.96
CA ARG A 317 12.70 3.68 13.69
C ARG A 317 14.03 3.97 12.98
N LYS A 318 14.45 2.99 12.17
CA LYS A 318 15.65 3.02 11.36
C LYS A 318 15.67 4.22 10.38
N SER A 319 16.85 4.86 10.34
CA SER A 319 17.45 5.72 9.31
C SER A 319 16.71 7.00 8.88
N GLY A 320 17.24 8.16 9.29
CA GLY A 320 16.88 9.49 8.75
C GLY A 320 17.39 9.75 7.33
N GLY A 321 17.27 8.77 6.43
CA GLY A 321 17.66 8.88 5.02
C GLY A 321 16.49 8.60 4.07
N LEU A 322 16.72 8.79 2.77
CA LEU A 322 15.71 8.49 1.75
C LEU A 322 15.54 6.97 1.55
N GLN A 323 14.29 6.54 1.38
CA GLN A 323 13.96 5.13 1.09
C GLN A 323 14.55 4.73 -0.27
N LYS A 324 15.12 3.52 -0.32
CA LYS A 324 15.71 2.96 -1.54
C LYS A 324 14.64 2.77 -2.62
N GLY A 325 14.99 3.13 -3.86
CA GLY A 325 14.12 2.96 -5.04
C GLY A 325 13.30 4.20 -5.42
N LEU A 326 13.05 5.11 -4.47
CA LEU A 326 12.38 6.37 -4.76
C LEU A 326 13.26 7.28 -5.62
N LEU A 327 12.63 8.18 -6.39
CA LEU A 327 13.34 9.19 -7.15
C LEU A 327 14.02 10.20 -6.22
N THR A 328 15.32 10.43 -6.47
CA THR A 328 16.17 11.36 -5.70
C THR A 328 16.58 12.60 -6.48
N ASN A 329 16.18 12.69 -7.75
CA ASN A 329 16.44 13.79 -8.67
C ASN A 329 15.21 14.69 -8.89
N VAL A 330 14.19 14.52 -8.04
CA VAL A 330 12.97 15.32 -7.93
C VAL A 330 12.29 14.99 -6.60
N PHE A 331 11.65 15.97 -5.97
CA PHE A 331 10.65 15.73 -4.92
C PHE A 331 9.36 16.50 -5.21
N LEU A 332 8.26 16.06 -4.60
CA LEU A 332 6.95 16.68 -4.77
C LEU A 332 6.60 17.56 -3.57
N VAL A 333 5.90 18.67 -3.80
CA VAL A 333 5.38 19.53 -2.74
C VAL A 333 3.87 19.66 -2.88
N HIS A 334 3.17 19.38 -1.78
CA HIS A 334 1.72 19.51 -1.65
C HIS A 334 1.42 20.72 -0.77
N ASP A 335 1.08 21.85 -1.41
CA ASP A 335 0.70 23.12 -0.79
C ASP A 335 -0.81 23.40 -0.92
N HIS A 336 -1.25 24.56 -0.43
CA HIS A 336 -2.65 24.99 -0.52
C HIS A 336 -3.20 24.97 -1.95
N ALA A 337 -2.45 25.53 -2.90
CA ALA A 337 -2.83 25.54 -4.31
C ALA A 337 -2.95 24.13 -4.90
N THR A 338 -2.06 23.21 -4.50
CA THR A 338 -2.14 21.79 -4.86
C THR A 338 -3.41 21.14 -4.32
N VAL A 339 -3.74 21.37 -3.05
CA VAL A 339 -4.95 20.82 -2.41
C VAL A 339 -6.21 21.34 -3.11
N HIS A 340 -6.27 22.65 -3.32
CA HIS A 340 -7.39 23.27 -4.03
C HIS A 340 -7.52 22.78 -5.49
N SER A 341 -6.41 22.49 -6.18
CA SER A 341 -6.47 21.93 -7.54
C SER A 341 -7.14 20.55 -7.60
N VAL A 342 -7.08 19.77 -6.50
CA VAL A 342 -7.65 18.42 -6.42
C VAL A 342 -9.08 18.43 -5.91
N LEU A 343 -9.37 19.26 -4.91
CA LEU A 343 -10.68 19.35 -4.27
C LEU A 343 -11.62 20.36 -4.96
N GLY A 344 -11.09 21.23 -5.83
CA GLY A 344 -11.84 22.30 -6.48
C GLY A 344 -13.03 21.85 -7.33
N MET A 345 -13.95 22.80 -7.57
CA MET A 345 -15.34 22.56 -8.02
C MET A 345 -15.51 21.74 -9.31
N ASN A 346 -14.53 21.76 -10.22
CA ASN A 346 -14.63 21.06 -11.50
C ASN A 346 -14.24 19.57 -11.36
N GLY A 347 -13.28 19.27 -10.48
CA GLY A 347 -12.78 17.92 -10.21
C GLY A 347 -12.25 17.20 -11.44
N LEU A 348 -11.80 17.93 -12.47
CA LEU A 348 -11.33 17.35 -13.74
C LEU A 348 -9.92 16.81 -13.60
N ALA A 349 -9.68 15.59 -14.10
CA ALA A 349 -8.39 14.91 -13.91
C ALA A 349 -7.20 15.68 -14.52
N ASP A 350 -7.44 16.43 -15.60
CA ASP A 350 -6.41 17.22 -16.29
C ASP A 350 -6.14 18.61 -15.66
N GLU A 351 -6.94 19.02 -14.67
CA GLU A 351 -6.75 20.26 -13.91
C GLU A 351 -6.00 20.03 -12.59
N MET A 352 -5.86 18.78 -12.16
CA MET A 352 -5.21 18.40 -10.91
C MET A 352 -3.70 18.32 -11.10
N TRP A 353 -2.95 19.01 -10.26
CA TRP A 353 -1.49 19.06 -10.36
C TRP A 353 -0.81 19.04 -9.00
N VAL A 354 0.51 18.83 -9.01
CA VAL A 354 1.40 18.94 -7.85
C VAL A 354 2.66 19.67 -8.28
N TRP A 355 3.34 20.35 -7.34
CA TRP A 355 4.67 20.90 -7.63
C TRP A 355 5.71 19.81 -7.71
N ALA A 356 6.48 19.78 -8.80
CA ALA A 356 7.71 19.02 -8.90
C ALA A 356 8.89 19.99 -8.75
N VAL A 357 9.75 19.74 -7.76
CA VAL A 357 10.89 20.59 -7.42
C VAL A 357 12.18 19.87 -7.80
N ASP A 358 13.05 20.59 -8.50
CA ASP A 358 14.41 20.13 -8.84
C ASP A 358 15.34 20.38 -7.64
N PRO A 359 15.84 19.33 -6.97
CA PRO A 359 16.72 19.46 -5.82
C PRO A 359 18.08 20.06 -6.19
N ASP A 360 18.52 19.91 -7.44
CA ASP A 360 19.86 20.29 -7.89
C ASP A 360 19.87 21.64 -8.61
N TYR A 361 18.72 22.33 -8.65
CA TYR A 361 18.59 23.64 -9.28
C TYR A 361 19.51 24.68 -8.61
N LYS A 362 20.20 25.44 -9.46
CA LYS A 362 21.02 26.58 -9.04
C LYS A 362 20.56 27.80 -9.84
N PRO A 363 20.11 28.88 -9.19
CA PRO A 363 19.72 30.09 -9.89
C PRO A 363 20.91 30.60 -10.71
N LEU A 364 20.68 30.89 -11.98
CA LEU A 364 21.70 31.53 -12.81
C LEU A 364 21.94 32.94 -12.25
N PRO A 365 23.21 33.41 -12.23
CA PRO A 365 23.47 34.78 -11.86
C PRO A 365 22.75 35.69 -12.88
N PRO A 366 22.17 36.82 -12.43
CA PRO A 366 21.34 37.70 -13.28
C PRO A 366 22.07 38.27 -14.51
N SER A 367 23.40 38.11 -14.61
CA SER A 367 24.20 38.49 -15.77
C SER A 367 24.24 37.46 -16.90
N LEU A 368 23.72 36.23 -16.70
CA LEU A 368 23.76 35.13 -17.66
C LEU A 368 22.37 34.60 -18.08
N SER A 369 21.28 35.14 -17.52
CA SER A 369 19.91 34.85 -17.96
C SER A 369 19.74 35.34 -19.40
N SER A 370 19.86 34.43 -20.37
CA SER A 370 19.61 34.74 -21.78
C SER A 370 18.10 34.66 -22.02
N PRO A 371 17.45 35.72 -22.55
CA PRO A 371 16.02 35.69 -22.81
C PRO A 371 15.70 34.61 -23.86
N LEU A 372 14.73 33.74 -23.54
CA LEU A 372 14.19 32.80 -24.52
C LEU A 372 13.51 33.59 -25.65
N PRO A 373 13.49 33.07 -26.89
CA PRO A 373 12.87 33.78 -28.01
C PRO A 373 11.35 33.99 -27.78
N PRO A 374 10.78 35.17 -28.11
CA PRO A 374 9.49 35.63 -27.58
C PRO A 374 8.26 35.09 -28.34
N SER A 375 8.20 33.80 -28.70
CA SER A 375 7.24 33.36 -29.74
C SER A 375 6.39 32.12 -29.46
N LEU A 376 6.12 31.76 -28.20
CA LEU A 376 5.15 30.69 -27.89
C LEU A 376 4.17 31.00 -26.74
N LEU A 377 4.15 32.22 -26.22
CA LEU A 377 3.18 32.62 -25.20
C LEU A 377 1.83 32.87 -25.87
N ASN A 378 0.84 32.06 -25.48
CA ASN A 378 -0.55 32.25 -25.85
C ASN A 378 -1.09 33.40 -24.98
N PRO A 379 -1.43 34.59 -25.53
CA PRO A 379 -1.81 35.76 -24.75
C PRO A 379 -3.24 35.68 -24.16
N GLU A 380 -3.86 34.49 -24.15
CA GLU A 380 -5.29 34.31 -23.84
C GLU A 380 -5.56 33.67 -22.47
N TYR A 381 -4.51 33.38 -21.68
CA TYR A 381 -4.62 32.83 -20.31
C TYR A 381 -3.84 33.72 -19.34
N ASP A 382 -4.48 34.10 -18.23
CA ASP A 382 -4.08 35.03 -17.16
C ASP A 382 -2.59 35.43 -17.08
N ASP A 383 -2.38 36.75 -16.98
CA ASP A 383 -1.11 37.49 -16.76
C ASP A 383 -0.34 37.13 -15.46
N ASP A 384 -0.75 36.07 -14.74
CA ASP A 384 -0.18 35.65 -13.46
C ASP A 384 1.17 34.90 -13.58
N TYR A 385 1.68 34.65 -14.79
CA TYR A 385 2.98 33.99 -14.99
C TYR A 385 3.94 34.81 -15.88
N PRO A 386 4.59 35.86 -15.35
CA PRO A 386 5.79 36.37 -15.99
C PRO A 386 6.94 35.44 -15.61
N THR A 387 7.59 34.79 -16.57
CA THR A 387 9.04 34.90 -16.83
C THR A 387 9.56 33.79 -17.74
N GLU A 388 10.38 34.21 -18.69
CA GLU A 388 11.05 33.43 -19.74
C GLU A 388 12.06 32.39 -19.22
N GLU A 389 12.09 32.08 -17.92
CA GLU A 389 13.17 31.30 -17.30
C GLU A 389 12.67 30.22 -16.33
N TYR A 390 13.36 29.07 -16.36
CA TYR A 390 13.10 27.95 -15.46
C TYR A 390 13.60 28.25 -14.04
N ARG A 391 12.70 28.20 -13.05
CA ARG A 391 12.98 28.57 -11.64
C ARG A 391 13.27 27.38 -10.70
N GLY A 392 13.55 26.20 -11.26
CA GLY A 392 13.83 25.00 -10.46
C GLY A 392 12.59 24.26 -9.95
N TYR A 393 11.39 24.60 -10.45
CA TYR A 393 10.14 23.91 -10.13
C TYR A 393 9.09 24.14 -11.22
N PHE A 394 8.10 23.25 -11.31
CA PHE A 394 6.94 23.40 -12.20
C PHE A 394 5.79 22.48 -11.77
N ARG A 395 4.62 22.70 -12.35
CA ARG A 395 3.43 21.89 -12.08
C ARG A 395 3.43 20.62 -12.91
N VAL A 396 3.11 19.48 -12.30
CA VAL A 396 2.94 18.19 -13.00
C VAL A 396 1.51 17.70 -12.75
N ARG A 397 0.80 17.28 -13.81
CA ARG A 397 -0.52 16.66 -13.61
C ARG A 397 -0.38 15.41 -12.75
N ILE A 398 -1.22 15.26 -11.71
CA ILE A 398 -1.09 14.16 -10.72
C ILE A 398 -1.04 12.80 -11.39
N GLN A 399 -1.85 12.60 -12.41
CA GLN A 399 -1.90 11.33 -13.12
C GLN A 399 -0.66 11.03 -13.98
N GLN A 400 0.16 12.03 -14.30
CA GLN A 400 1.42 11.82 -15.03
C GLN A 400 2.56 11.38 -14.12
N LEU A 401 2.37 11.46 -12.80
CA LEU A 401 3.27 10.87 -11.80
C LEU A 401 3.37 9.34 -11.93
N VAL A 402 2.38 8.66 -12.51
CA VAL A 402 2.45 7.19 -12.71
C VAL A 402 3.05 6.79 -14.07
N LYS A 403 3.28 7.75 -14.98
CA LYS A 403 3.70 7.46 -16.36
C LYS A 403 4.73 8.46 -16.86
N ASN A 404 4.31 9.49 -17.57
CA ASN A 404 5.21 10.29 -18.40
C ASN A 404 6.28 11.00 -17.57
N PHE A 405 5.88 11.55 -16.41
CA PHE A 405 6.82 12.26 -15.55
C PHE A 405 7.78 11.30 -14.84
N TYR A 406 7.25 10.21 -14.29
CA TYR A 406 8.08 9.18 -13.67
C TYR A 406 9.12 8.62 -14.63
N LEU A 407 8.73 8.32 -15.87
CA LEU A 407 9.63 7.83 -16.91
C LEU A 407 10.72 8.83 -17.28
N ALA A 408 10.33 10.10 -17.47
CA ALA A 408 11.27 11.16 -17.75
C ALA A 408 12.34 11.25 -16.65
N ARG A 409 11.94 11.13 -15.38
CA ARG A 409 12.87 11.25 -14.25
C ARG A 409 13.66 9.98 -13.95
N ARG A 410 13.07 8.79 -14.13
CA ARG A 410 13.72 7.51 -13.79
C ARG A 410 14.67 7.02 -14.88
N TYR A 411 14.27 7.13 -16.15
CA TYR A 411 14.95 6.45 -17.26
C TYR A 411 15.46 7.37 -18.36
N ARG A 412 15.11 8.66 -18.32
CA ARG A 412 15.47 9.64 -19.36
C ARG A 412 15.93 10.97 -18.75
N SER A 413 16.47 10.95 -17.54
CA SER A 413 16.90 12.16 -16.83
C SER A 413 18.19 12.75 -17.39
N ASP A 414 18.95 11.94 -18.13
CA ASP A 414 20.09 12.30 -18.95
C ASP A 414 19.66 12.90 -20.31
N GLU A 415 18.52 12.49 -20.85
CA GLU A 415 17.96 13.01 -22.09
C GLU A 415 17.16 14.31 -21.89
N PHE A 416 16.41 14.42 -20.79
CA PHE A 416 15.58 15.59 -20.48
C PHE A 416 15.90 16.13 -19.09
N SER A 417 16.46 17.34 -19.08
CA SER A 417 16.61 18.11 -17.85
C SER A 417 15.25 18.56 -17.31
N MET A 418 15.20 18.96 -16.03
CA MET A 418 13.96 19.53 -15.48
C MET A 418 13.55 20.83 -16.19
N ALA A 419 14.52 21.59 -16.73
CA ALA A 419 14.26 22.78 -17.54
C ALA A 419 13.57 22.43 -18.87
N ASP A 420 13.98 21.35 -19.54
CA ASP A 420 13.33 20.88 -20.77
C ASP A 420 11.88 20.48 -20.49
N LEU A 421 11.64 19.76 -19.39
CA LEU A 421 10.29 19.35 -18.97
C LEU A 421 9.42 20.56 -18.60
N TRP A 422 9.99 21.58 -17.96
CA TRP A 422 9.29 22.85 -17.74
C TRP A 422 8.91 23.51 -19.06
N GLY A 423 9.82 23.59 -20.03
CA GLY A 423 9.52 24.14 -21.36
C GLY A 423 8.39 23.39 -22.09
N MET A 424 8.29 22.07 -21.89
CA MET A 424 7.16 21.27 -22.36
C MET A 424 5.86 21.57 -21.59
N ALA A 425 5.94 21.75 -20.27
CA ALA A 425 4.80 22.13 -19.44
C ALA A 425 4.19 23.45 -19.91
N GLN A 426 5.02 24.44 -20.24
CA GLN A 426 4.59 25.76 -20.74
C GLN A 426 3.77 25.69 -22.03
N LYS A 427 4.01 24.68 -22.87
CA LYS A 427 3.26 24.46 -24.12
C LYS A 427 1.90 23.79 -23.90
N SER A 428 1.56 23.40 -22.68
CA SER A 428 0.29 22.73 -22.35
C SER A 428 -0.79 23.73 -21.91
N ARG A 429 -2.06 23.32 -22.02
CA ARG A 429 -3.23 24.17 -21.70
C ARG A 429 -3.21 24.81 -20.30
N ASN A 430 -2.68 24.13 -19.29
CA ASN A 430 -2.67 24.60 -17.90
C ASN A 430 -1.25 24.87 -17.38
N GLN A 431 -0.27 25.02 -18.29
CA GLN A 431 1.15 25.13 -17.95
C GLN A 431 1.63 23.99 -17.02
N THR A 432 1.06 22.79 -17.18
CA THR A 432 1.34 21.60 -16.38
C THR A 432 2.03 20.56 -17.26
N PHE A 433 3.04 19.88 -16.74
CA PHE A 433 3.66 18.81 -17.50
C PHE A 433 2.66 17.67 -17.73
N VAL A 434 2.50 17.30 -19.01
CA VAL A 434 1.58 16.26 -19.46
C VAL A 434 2.32 15.07 -20.06
N SER A 435 3.26 15.33 -20.97
CA SER A 435 3.91 14.30 -21.77
C SER A 435 5.27 14.77 -22.29
N LEU A 436 6.05 13.82 -22.81
CA LEU A 436 7.21 14.11 -23.65
C LEU A 436 6.81 14.27 -25.13
N ASN A 437 5.58 13.89 -25.50
CA ASN A 437 5.07 14.00 -26.86
C ASN A 437 4.29 15.31 -27.05
N GLU A 438 4.77 16.17 -27.95
CA GLU A 438 4.15 17.48 -28.20
C GLU A 438 2.70 17.37 -28.69
N SER A 439 2.33 16.30 -29.38
CA SER A 439 0.94 16.09 -29.84
C SER A 439 -0.05 15.88 -28.69
N GLU A 440 0.44 15.64 -27.47
CA GLU A 440 -0.38 15.45 -26.28
C GLU A 440 -0.57 16.72 -25.46
N PHE A 441 0.20 17.79 -25.72
CA PHE A 441 0.22 18.99 -24.86
C PHE A 441 -1.13 19.71 -24.79
N GLN A 442 -1.86 19.71 -25.90
CA GLN A 442 -3.17 20.33 -26.03
C GLN A 442 -4.33 19.38 -25.72
N ARG A 443 -4.03 18.12 -25.37
CA ARG A 443 -5.07 17.17 -25.00
C ARG A 443 -5.67 17.54 -23.64
N PHE A 444 -6.99 17.49 -23.60
CA PHE A 444 -7.79 17.80 -22.43
C PHE A 444 -9.00 16.88 -22.35
N SER A 445 -9.27 16.37 -21.15
CA SER A 445 -10.39 15.50 -20.84
C SER A 445 -11.28 16.19 -19.82
N VAL A 446 -12.58 16.24 -20.11
CA VAL A 446 -13.63 16.64 -19.14
C VAL A 446 -14.00 15.50 -18.18
N ASP A 447 -13.25 14.40 -18.21
CA ASP A 447 -13.41 13.27 -17.32
C ASP A 447 -12.78 13.57 -15.96
N ARG A 448 -13.51 13.28 -14.89
CA ARG A 448 -13.00 13.40 -13.52
C ARG A 448 -12.02 12.27 -13.19
N SER A 449 -12.18 11.10 -13.80
CA SER A 449 -11.45 9.88 -13.44
C SER A 449 -10.15 9.72 -14.24
N THR A 450 -10.15 10.05 -15.53
CA THR A 450 -9.01 9.75 -16.41
C THR A 450 -8.62 10.93 -17.30
N GLY A 451 -7.39 11.39 -17.12
CA GLY A 451 -6.74 12.43 -17.88
C GLY A 451 -6.40 12.00 -19.30
N SER A 452 -6.32 12.98 -20.19
CA SER A 452 -6.30 12.75 -21.63
C SER A 452 -5.04 12.06 -22.14
N ALA A 453 -3.86 12.31 -21.55
CA ALA A 453 -2.58 11.72 -21.96
C ALA A 453 -2.29 10.32 -21.37
N LEU A 454 -3.23 9.76 -20.61
CA LEU A 454 -3.16 8.37 -20.14
C LEU A 454 -3.84 7.39 -21.09
N ARG A 455 -4.74 7.89 -21.94
CA ARG A 455 -5.48 7.07 -22.89
C ARG A 455 -4.51 6.60 -23.96
N TYR A 456 -4.36 5.29 -24.08
CA TYR A 456 -3.64 4.71 -25.19
C TYR A 456 -4.51 4.91 -26.43
N GLU A 457 -4.06 5.79 -27.32
CA GLU A 457 -4.57 5.77 -28.68
C GLU A 457 -4.03 4.50 -29.32
N ASP A 458 -4.85 3.47 -29.28
CA ASP A 458 -4.73 2.38 -30.21
C ASP A 458 -4.65 2.99 -31.62
N ALA A 459 -3.51 2.81 -32.27
CA ALA A 459 -3.41 2.79 -33.73
C ALA A 459 -4.38 1.74 -34.37
N VAL A 460 -5.18 1.03 -33.56
CA VAL A 460 -6.26 0.11 -33.93
C VAL A 460 -7.62 0.82 -34.16
N SER A 461 -7.80 2.07 -33.73
CA SER A 461 -9.01 2.84 -34.09
C SER A 461 -9.11 3.18 -35.59
N ALA A 462 -8.07 2.89 -36.38
CA ALA A 462 -8.12 2.92 -37.85
C ALA A 462 -8.70 1.63 -38.49
N GLN A 463 -9.00 0.57 -37.72
CA GLN A 463 -9.46 -0.71 -38.28
C GLN A 463 -10.80 -1.24 -37.76
N LEU A 464 -11.38 -0.66 -36.70
CA LEU A 464 -12.76 -0.97 -36.33
C LEU A 464 -13.73 -0.02 -37.04
N LYS A 465 -13.93 -0.28 -38.34
CA LYS A 465 -15.18 0.12 -39.01
C LYS A 465 -16.34 -0.51 -38.24
N PRO A 466 -17.41 0.25 -37.92
CA PRO A 466 -18.60 -0.36 -37.36
C PRO A 466 -19.16 -1.35 -38.37
N ARG A 467 -19.25 -2.63 -37.98
CA ARG A 467 -20.14 -3.59 -38.66
C ARG A 467 -21.58 -3.21 -38.33
N SER A 468 -22.10 -2.21 -39.05
CA SER A 468 -23.53 -2.11 -39.31
C SER A 468 -23.79 -2.74 -40.67
N GLU A 469 -24.86 -3.55 -40.74
CA GLU A 469 -25.30 -4.41 -41.86
C GLU A 469 -24.75 -5.83 -41.80
N PHE A 470 -25.38 -6.69 -40.98
CA PHE A 470 -26.30 -7.75 -41.42
C PHE A 470 -27.16 -8.22 -40.24
#